data_AF-A0A9W7Y817-F1
#
_entry.id   AF-A0A9W7Y817-F1
#
_cell.length_a   1.000
_cell.length_b   1.000
_cell.length_c   1.000
_cell.angle_alpha   90.00
_cell.angle_beta   90.00
_cell.angle_gamma   90.00
#
_symmetry.space_group_name_H-M   'P 1'
#
loop_
_entity.id
_entity.type
_entity.pdbx_description
1 polymer ?
#
loop_
_entity_poly.entity_id
_entity_poly.type
_entity_poly.pdbx_seq_one_letter_code
_entity_poly.pdbx_strand_id
1 'polypeptide(L)'
;LVGVWGHCKVWILWFRVFFCFVFASMTIARFYALDRVFNQKKPFTAWNGLIAFAVVVAVNAVYCLVNQLISDSLTIEYSKPLEACNVTQALRIAAVSFQWVQWTACGYLIFRLRNIQSSFNEFYESIAIFVAIIALLTETTVTNLHYEYFVLEMPRRIEKTVMDTAVSNLVIWLMIAYPVAMSIFNRRAYEVAWMERLERDSNRDAVPEEESRSVFSPLEYGKSSSSYPATHGIPLANINHVALGASFVRDDALANERASMHYALLNSPLLFDPDIAGTPLGTRRVL
;
A
#
# COMPACT_ATOMS: atom_id res chain seq x y z
N LEU A 1 -24.78 -0.01 -26.69
CA LEU A 1 -24.54 -0.83 -25.46
C LEU A 1 -25.14 -0.17 -24.19
N VAL A 2 -26.41 0.25 -24.19
CA VAL A 2 -26.87 1.29 -23.23
C VAL A 2 -27.82 0.74 -22.16
N GLY A 3 -27.25 0.51 -20.98
CA GLY A 3 -27.94 0.11 -19.74
C GLY A 3 -27.24 0.74 -18.53
N VAL A 4 -26.92 -0.06 -17.50
CA VAL A 4 -26.19 0.39 -16.29
C VAL A 4 -24.87 1.12 -16.59
N TRP A 5 -24.26 0.84 -17.75
CA TRP A 5 -23.05 1.51 -18.25
C TRP A 5 -23.23 2.98 -18.63
N GLY A 6 -24.47 3.47 -18.76
CA GLY A 6 -24.75 4.89 -18.99
C GLY A 6 -24.48 5.78 -17.77
N HIS A 7 -24.33 5.21 -16.57
CA HIS A 7 -24.04 5.96 -15.34
C HIS A 7 -22.54 6.27 -15.19
N CYS A 8 -22.00 7.04 -16.13
CA CYS A 8 -20.58 7.40 -16.21
C CYS A 8 -19.99 7.94 -14.91
N LYS A 9 -20.72 8.84 -14.22
CA LYS A 9 -20.26 9.43 -12.96
C LYS A 9 -20.01 8.36 -11.89
N VAL A 10 -20.89 7.36 -11.78
CA VAL A 10 -20.75 6.29 -10.79
C VAL A 10 -19.49 5.47 -11.06
N TRP A 11 -19.32 5.00 -12.29
CA TRP A 11 -18.16 4.18 -12.66
C TRP A 11 -16.83 4.92 -12.55
N ILE A 12 -16.77 6.17 -13.03
CA ILE A 12 -15.52 6.92 -13.02
C ILE A 12 -15.19 7.44 -11.62
N LEU A 13 -16.13 8.08 -10.92
CA LEU A 13 -15.83 8.69 -9.61
C LEU A 13 -15.74 7.65 -8.49
N TRP A 14 -16.66 6.69 -8.43
CA TRP A 14 -16.75 5.78 -7.29
C TRP A 14 -15.99 4.47 -7.48
N PHE A 15 -15.91 3.94 -8.70
CA PHE A 15 -15.15 2.71 -8.93
C PHE A 15 -13.70 2.98 -9.29
N ARG A 16 -13.44 3.98 -10.14
CA ARG A 16 -12.06 4.27 -10.54
C ARG A 16 -11.36 5.20 -9.56
N VAL A 17 -11.85 6.42 -9.39
CA VAL A 17 -11.16 7.46 -8.60
C VAL A 17 -11.12 7.11 -7.12
N PHE A 18 -12.26 6.76 -6.52
CA PHE A 18 -12.34 6.45 -5.09
C PHE A 18 -11.44 5.27 -4.69
N PHE A 19 -11.44 4.16 -5.43
CA PHE A 19 -10.58 3.01 -5.09
C PHE A 19 -9.09 3.35 -5.23
N CYS A 20 -8.68 4.10 -6.26
CA CYS A 20 -7.31 4.57 -6.37
C CYS A 20 -6.89 5.45 -5.17
N PHE A 21 -7.79 6.31 -4.72
CA PHE A 21 -7.54 7.21 -3.58
C PHE A 21 -7.50 6.44 -2.26
N VAL A 22 -8.43 5.50 -2.05
CA VAL A 22 -8.44 4.62 -0.87
C VAL A 22 -7.18 3.77 -0.83
N PHE A 23 -6.72 3.26 -1.98
CA PHE A 23 -5.48 2.50 -2.04
C PHE A 23 -4.27 3.32 -1.58
N ALA A 24 -4.08 4.52 -2.14
CA ALA A 24 -2.99 5.41 -1.71
C ALA A 24 -3.13 5.81 -0.22
N SER A 25 -4.35 6.03 0.24
CA SER A 25 -4.66 6.33 1.63
C SER A 25 -4.32 5.20 2.61
N MET A 26 -4.58 3.95 2.20
CA MET A 26 -4.16 2.76 2.94
C MET A 26 -2.64 2.66 3.04
N THR A 27 -1.93 2.98 1.97
CA THR A 27 -0.46 3.06 1.98
C THR A 27 0.05 4.13 2.94
N ILE A 28 -0.56 5.32 2.95
CA ILE A 28 -0.25 6.39 3.92
C ILE A 28 -0.48 5.91 5.35
N ALA A 29 -1.63 5.30 5.63
CA ALA A 29 -1.98 4.81 6.96
C ALA A 29 -0.99 3.75 7.46
N ARG A 30 -0.57 2.83 6.57
CA ARG A 30 0.47 1.84 6.86
C ARG A 30 1.80 2.49 7.23
N PHE A 31 2.30 3.41 6.41
CA PHE A 31 3.57 4.09 6.70
C PHE A 31 3.51 4.99 7.94
N TYR A 32 2.36 5.62 8.19
CA TYR A 32 2.13 6.38 9.40
C TYR A 32 2.15 5.49 10.65
N ALA A 33 1.58 4.28 10.58
CA ALA A 33 1.64 3.31 11.67
C ALA A 33 3.09 2.91 11.97
N LEU A 34 3.89 2.63 10.93
CA LEU A 34 5.32 2.33 11.07
C LEU A 34 6.09 3.51 11.67
N ASP A 35 5.88 4.74 11.19
CA ASP A 35 6.53 5.94 11.74
C ASP A 35 6.18 6.13 13.22
N ARG A 36 4.93 5.90 13.58
CA ARG A 36 4.46 6.06 14.96
C ARG A 36 5.06 5.03 15.91
N VAL A 37 5.17 3.77 15.50
CA VAL A 37 5.74 2.71 16.32
C VAL A 37 7.25 2.88 16.45
N PHE A 38 7.96 3.03 15.32
CA PHE A 38 9.42 2.99 15.31
C PHE A 38 10.06 4.35 15.61
N ASN A 39 9.62 5.42 14.96
CA ASN A 39 10.24 6.74 15.17
C ASN A 39 9.70 7.46 16.41
N GLN A 40 8.38 7.35 16.68
CA GLN A 40 7.76 8.06 17.81
C GLN A 40 7.73 7.24 19.09
N LYS A 41 8.02 5.94 19.04
CA LYS A 41 7.98 5.02 20.19
C LYS A 41 6.64 5.04 20.93
N LYS A 42 5.54 5.31 20.21
CA LYS A 42 4.19 5.37 20.78
C LYS A 42 3.42 4.10 20.42
N PRO A 43 2.70 3.49 21.37
CA PRO A 43 1.90 2.32 21.06
C PRO A 43 0.83 2.68 20.02
N PHE A 44 0.74 1.85 18.98
CA PHE A 44 -0.31 1.94 17.99
C PHE A 44 -1.48 1.07 18.45
N THR A 45 -2.47 1.70 19.08
CA THR A 45 -3.71 1.00 19.46
C THR A 45 -4.58 0.81 18.21
N ALA A 46 -5.30 -0.30 18.14
CA ALA A 46 -6.19 -0.62 17.02
C ALA A 46 -7.20 0.52 16.74
N TRP A 47 -7.70 1.17 17.80
CA TRP A 47 -8.63 2.30 17.70
C TRP A 47 -8.03 3.52 17.00
N ASN A 48 -6.78 3.87 17.33
CA ASN A 48 -6.10 5.00 16.68
C ASN A 48 -5.85 4.71 15.19
N GLY A 49 -5.54 3.46 14.85
CA GLY A 49 -5.40 3.04 13.46
C GLY A 49 -6.72 3.12 12.69
N LEU A 50 -7.82 2.65 13.29
CA LEU A 50 -9.14 2.72 12.68
C LEU A 50 -9.58 4.17 12.45
N ILE A 51 -9.35 5.07 13.42
CA ILE A 51 -9.64 6.50 13.26
C ILE A 51 -8.81 7.09 12.11
N ALA A 52 -7.50 6.83 12.09
CA ALA A 52 -6.64 7.35 11.02
C ALA A 52 -7.13 6.89 9.65
N PHE A 53 -7.47 5.60 9.50
CA PHE A 53 -8.03 5.06 8.27
C PHE A 53 -9.37 5.71 7.91
N ALA A 54 -10.31 5.80 8.86
CA ALA A 54 -11.63 6.37 8.65
C ALA A 54 -11.55 7.84 8.19
N VAL A 55 -10.64 8.63 8.77
CA VAL A 55 -10.41 10.03 8.38
C VAL A 55 -9.99 10.12 6.93
N VAL A 56 -9.02 9.32 6.47
CA VAL A 56 -8.54 9.43 5.09
C VAL A 56 -9.60 8.92 4.09
N VAL A 57 -10.33 7.84 4.43
CA VAL A 57 -11.47 7.38 3.61
C VAL A 57 -12.57 8.43 3.51
N ALA A 58 -12.91 9.09 4.62
CA ALA A 58 -13.91 10.15 4.65
C ALA A 58 -13.50 11.33 3.76
N VAL A 59 -12.23 11.73 3.78
CA VAL A 59 -11.71 12.79 2.89
C VAL A 59 -11.88 12.42 1.42
N ASN A 60 -11.58 11.18 1.03
CA ASN A 60 -11.79 10.70 -0.35
C ASN A 60 -13.27 10.63 -0.73
N ALA A 61 -14.13 10.18 0.19
CA ALA A 61 -15.57 10.13 -0.03
C ALA A 61 -16.15 11.54 -0.22
N VAL A 62 -15.71 12.52 0.59
CA VAL A 62 -16.09 13.93 0.43
C VAL A 62 -15.64 14.46 -0.94
N TYR A 63 -14.42 14.14 -1.38
CA TYR A 63 -13.97 14.52 -2.72
C TYR A 63 -14.88 13.96 -3.82
N CYS A 64 -15.25 12.67 -3.76
CA CYS A 64 -16.14 12.06 -4.74
C CYS A 64 -17.57 12.66 -4.68
N LEU A 65 -18.08 12.93 -3.48
CA LEU A 65 -19.39 13.55 -3.28
C LEU A 65 -19.44 14.97 -3.86
N VAL A 66 -18.42 15.80 -3.59
CA VAL A 66 -18.34 17.16 -4.14
C VAL A 66 -18.34 17.10 -5.67
N ASN A 67 -17.55 16.22 -6.28
CA ASN A 67 -17.51 16.07 -7.74
C ASN A 67 -18.79 15.46 -8.32
N GLN A 68 -19.53 14.66 -7.55
CA GLN A 68 -20.84 14.14 -7.96
C GLN A 68 -21.88 15.26 -8.06
N LEU A 69 -21.84 16.22 -7.13
CA LEU A 69 -22.79 17.34 -7.02
C LEU A 69 -22.54 18.47 -8.03
N ILE A 70 -21.32 18.57 -8.57
CA ILE A 70 -20.99 19.55 -9.62
C ILE A 70 -21.73 19.18 -10.92
N SER A 71 -22.16 20.21 -11.67
CA SER A 71 -22.89 20.06 -12.93
C SER A 71 -22.15 19.17 -13.94
N ASP A 72 -22.91 18.43 -14.74
CA ASP A 72 -22.37 17.49 -15.73
C ASP A 72 -21.47 18.18 -16.76
N SER A 73 -21.80 19.42 -17.13
CA SER A 73 -21.02 20.27 -18.04
C SER A 73 -19.59 20.55 -17.57
N LEU A 74 -19.33 20.47 -16.27
CA LEU A 74 -18.02 20.73 -15.66
C LEU A 74 -17.29 19.45 -15.26
N THR A 75 -17.95 18.29 -15.28
CA THR A 75 -17.41 17.04 -14.72
C THR A 75 -17.33 15.92 -15.74
N ILE A 76 -18.44 15.22 -15.95
CA ILE A 76 -18.53 14.03 -16.79
C ILE A 76 -19.83 14.12 -17.56
N GLU A 77 -19.71 14.15 -18.88
CA GLU A 77 -20.83 14.17 -19.80
C GLU A 77 -20.85 12.88 -20.61
N TYR A 78 -22.01 12.21 -20.67
CA TYR A 78 -22.18 11.06 -21.54
C TYR A 78 -22.43 11.51 -22.97
N SER A 79 -21.49 11.22 -23.87
CA SER A 79 -21.63 11.54 -25.28
C SER A 79 -22.32 10.39 -26.00
N LYS A 80 -23.62 10.58 -26.29
CA LYS A 80 -24.44 9.62 -27.06
C LYS A 80 -23.80 9.19 -28.40
N PRO A 81 -23.25 10.08 -29.24
CA PRO A 81 -22.74 9.66 -30.56
C PRO A 81 -21.49 8.76 -30.48
N LEU A 82 -20.71 8.84 -29.40
CA LEU A 82 -19.51 8.02 -29.21
C LEU A 82 -19.75 6.83 -28.27
N GLU A 83 -20.96 6.69 -27.72
CA GLU A 83 -21.31 5.78 -26.62
C GLU A 83 -20.27 5.80 -25.47
N ALA A 84 -19.65 6.97 -25.22
CA ALA A 84 -18.50 7.12 -24.33
C ALA A 84 -18.69 8.26 -23.32
N CYS A 85 -18.12 8.05 -22.13
CA CYS A 85 -18.07 9.07 -21.08
C CYS A 85 -16.93 10.05 -21.38
N ASN A 86 -17.28 11.31 -21.64
CA ASN A 86 -16.29 12.38 -21.76
C ASN A 86 -16.02 12.98 -20.38
N VAL A 87 -14.77 12.97 -19.96
CA VAL A 87 -14.32 13.56 -18.69
C VAL A 87 -13.69 14.92 -19.00
N THR A 88 -14.17 15.99 -18.37
CA THR A 88 -13.62 17.33 -18.57
C THR A 88 -12.16 17.41 -18.14
N GLN A 89 -11.38 18.26 -18.82
CA GLN A 89 -9.96 18.45 -18.50
C GLN A 89 -9.76 18.96 -17.06
N ALA A 90 -10.67 19.82 -16.58
CA ALA A 90 -10.63 20.33 -15.21
C ALA A 90 -10.72 19.20 -14.18
N LEU A 91 -11.66 18.25 -14.35
CA LEU A 91 -11.79 17.10 -13.45
C LEU A 91 -10.57 16.17 -13.52
N ARG A 92 -10.00 15.97 -14.72
CA ARG A 92 -8.76 15.18 -14.88
C ARG A 92 -7.60 15.81 -14.12
N ILE A 93 -7.38 17.12 -14.29
CA ILE A 93 -6.32 17.86 -13.59
C ILE A 93 -6.53 17.78 -12.08
N ALA A 94 -7.74 18.07 -11.59
CA ALA A 94 -8.05 18.01 -10.17
C ALA A 94 -7.77 16.62 -9.56
N ALA A 95 -8.22 15.55 -10.22
CA ALA A 95 -7.99 14.19 -9.76
C ALA A 95 -6.52 13.80 -9.76
N VAL A 96 -5.77 14.15 -10.81
CA VAL A 96 -4.33 13.90 -10.90
C VAL A 96 -3.57 14.69 -9.83
N SER A 97 -3.88 15.98 -9.64
CA SER A 97 -3.26 16.80 -8.60
C SER A 97 -3.52 16.25 -7.20
N PHE A 98 -4.74 15.82 -6.91
CA PHE A 98 -5.07 15.21 -5.62
C PHE A 98 -4.30 13.90 -5.39
N GLN A 99 -4.17 13.07 -6.44
CA GLN A 99 -3.36 11.85 -6.39
C GLN A 99 -1.88 12.16 -6.12
N TRP A 100 -1.31 13.19 -6.76
CA TRP A 100 0.06 13.63 -6.49
C TRP A 100 0.25 14.05 -5.03
N VAL A 101 -0.68 14.80 -4.45
CA VAL A 101 -0.61 15.21 -3.03
C VAL A 101 -0.54 13.98 -2.11
N GLN A 102 -1.35 12.95 -2.37
CA GLN A 102 -1.32 11.71 -1.58
C GLN A 102 0.03 10.99 -1.70
N TRP A 103 0.56 10.85 -2.91
CA TRP A 103 1.86 10.19 -3.12
C TRP A 103 3.05 11.01 -2.64
N THR A 104 2.97 12.34 -2.64
CA THR A 104 3.96 13.19 -1.98
C THR A 104 3.96 12.95 -0.46
N ALA A 105 2.77 12.81 0.16
CA ALA A 105 2.68 12.44 1.57
C ALA A 105 3.27 11.04 1.85
N CYS A 106 3.02 10.05 0.99
CA CYS A 106 3.69 8.75 1.05
C CYS A 106 5.22 8.89 0.99
N GLY A 107 5.74 9.66 0.03
CA GLY A 107 7.18 9.87 -0.14
C GLY A 107 7.81 10.54 1.07
N TYR A 108 7.13 11.52 1.69
CA TYR A 108 7.55 12.13 2.93
C TYR A 108 7.64 11.12 4.09
N LEU A 109 6.66 10.24 4.24
CA LEU A 109 6.69 9.20 5.28
C LEU A 109 7.81 8.19 5.02
N ILE A 110 7.98 7.70 3.79
CA ILE A 110 9.11 6.81 3.42
C ILE A 110 10.45 7.47 3.75
N PHE A 111 10.60 8.76 3.44
CA PHE A 111 11.81 9.50 3.77
C PHE A 111 12.07 9.57 5.29
N ARG A 112 11.02 9.70 6.12
CA ARG A 112 11.16 9.63 7.59
C ARG A 112 11.51 8.22 8.08
N LEU A 113 11.08 7.18 7.38
CA LEU A 113 11.39 5.79 7.71
C LEU A 113 12.82 5.38 7.32
N ARG A 114 13.58 6.19 6.57
CA ARG A 114 14.93 5.84 6.08
C ARG A 114 15.95 5.50 7.17
N ASN A 115 15.77 6.03 8.39
CA ASN A 115 16.70 5.81 9.49
C ASN A 115 16.41 4.54 10.27
N ILE A 116 15.25 3.91 10.03
CA ILE A 116 14.92 2.65 10.67
C ILE A 116 15.72 1.59 9.91
N GLN A 117 16.80 1.14 10.54
CA GLN A 117 17.65 0.05 10.08
C GLN A 117 16.92 -1.29 10.29
N SER A 118 15.65 -1.35 9.87
CA SER A 118 14.72 -2.42 10.16
C SER A 118 15.25 -3.72 9.59
N SER A 119 15.27 -4.75 10.44
CA SER A 119 15.68 -6.13 10.15
C SER A 119 14.78 -6.83 9.09
N PHE A 120 13.86 -6.10 8.47
CA PHE A 120 12.94 -6.58 7.45
C PHE A 120 13.16 -5.78 6.18
N ASN A 121 13.35 -6.49 5.06
CA ASN A 121 13.43 -5.96 3.71
C ASN A 121 12.24 -5.05 3.28
N GLU A 122 11.30 -4.81 4.19
CA GLU A 122 10.12 -3.95 4.09
C GLU A 122 10.42 -2.53 3.65
N PHE A 123 11.57 -1.93 4.02
CA PHE A 123 11.95 -0.60 3.52
C PHE A 123 12.23 -0.61 2.01
N TYR A 124 13.01 -1.58 1.54
CA TYR A 124 13.31 -1.74 0.11
C TYR A 124 12.05 -2.13 -0.67
N GLU A 125 11.19 -2.97 -0.11
CA GLU A 125 9.87 -3.29 -0.68
C GLU A 125 8.99 -2.04 -0.78
N SER A 126 8.97 -1.20 0.25
CA SER A 126 8.23 0.06 0.25
C SER A 126 8.76 1.05 -0.79
N ILE A 127 10.08 1.15 -0.96
CA ILE A 127 10.69 1.94 -2.04
C ILE A 127 10.31 1.38 -3.41
N ALA A 128 10.39 0.07 -3.61
CA ALA A 128 10.05 -0.56 -4.88
C ALA A 128 8.59 -0.28 -5.27
N ILE A 129 7.66 -0.42 -4.32
CA ILE A 129 6.24 -0.06 -4.50
C ILE A 129 6.09 1.42 -4.84
N PHE A 130 6.77 2.30 -4.09
CA PHE A 130 6.70 3.74 -4.33
C PHE A 130 7.19 4.13 -5.72
N VAL A 131 8.33 3.59 -6.16
CA VAL A 131 8.88 3.84 -7.51
C VAL A 131 7.92 3.34 -8.60
N ALA A 132 7.37 2.14 -8.44
CA ALA A 132 6.41 1.58 -9.40
C ALA A 132 5.15 2.47 -9.52
N ILE A 133 4.62 2.97 -8.40
CA ILE A 133 3.44 3.84 -8.45
C ILE A 133 3.78 5.23 -8.97
N ILE A 134 4.92 5.82 -8.63
CA ILE A 134 5.34 7.13 -9.19
C ILE A 134 5.52 7.04 -10.72
N ALA A 135 6.06 5.93 -11.22
CA ALA A 135 6.14 5.68 -12.66
C ALA A 135 4.75 5.64 -13.32
N LEU A 136 3.81 4.87 -12.75
CA LEU A 136 2.42 4.84 -13.22
C LEU A 136 1.73 6.20 -13.13
N LEU A 137 1.95 6.95 -12.04
CA LEU A 137 1.33 8.25 -11.83
C LEU A 137 1.85 9.27 -12.84
N THR A 138 3.15 9.22 -13.14
CA THR A 138 3.78 10.05 -14.17
C THR A 138 3.22 9.73 -15.55
N GLU A 139 3.14 8.44 -15.90
CA GLU A 139 2.57 7.96 -17.16
C GLU A 139 1.08 8.35 -17.28
N THR A 140 0.30 8.20 -16.21
CA THR A 140 -1.09 8.66 -16.13
C THR A 140 -1.21 10.17 -16.32
N THR A 141 -0.31 10.95 -15.72
CA THR A 141 -0.27 12.41 -15.83
C THR A 141 0.01 12.84 -17.26
N VAL A 142 1.04 12.26 -17.89
CA VAL A 142 1.38 12.54 -19.30
C VAL A 142 0.23 12.16 -20.22
N THR A 143 -0.36 10.98 -20.03
CA THR A 143 -1.48 10.50 -20.86
C THR A 143 -2.70 11.42 -20.76
N ASN A 144 -3.05 11.87 -19.56
CA ASN A 144 -4.23 12.72 -19.37
C ASN A 144 -4.03 14.18 -19.77
N LEU A 145 -2.81 14.72 -19.66
CA LEU A 145 -2.51 16.12 -19.98
C LEU A 145 -2.15 16.32 -21.45
N HIS A 146 -1.47 15.36 -22.08
CA HIS A 146 -0.99 15.53 -23.46
C HIS A 146 -2.01 15.04 -24.50
N TYR A 147 -2.80 14.01 -24.19
CA TYR A 147 -3.72 13.40 -25.14
C TYR A 147 -5.18 13.72 -24.77
N GLU A 148 -5.72 14.78 -25.35
CA GLU A 148 -7.11 15.19 -25.14
C GLU A 148 -8.10 14.06 -25.50
N TYR A 149 -7.81 13.37 -26.60
CA TYR A 149 -8.62 12.30 -27.19
C TYR A 149 -8.16 10.87 -26.84
N PHE A 150 -7.42 10.67 -25.76
CA PHE A 150 -6.94 9.32 -25.37
C PHE A 150 -8.07 8.28 -25.24
N VAL A 151 -9.29 8.75 -24.94
CA VAL A 151 -10.51 7.93 -24.77
C VAL A 151 -10.93 7.27 -26.09
N LEU A 152 -10.55 7.83 -27.24
CA LEU A 152 -10.94 7.33 -28.57
C LEU A 152 -9.90 6.37 -29.15
N GLU A 153 -8.66 6.47 -28.71
CA GLU A 153 -7.57 5.63 -29.18
C GLU A 153 -7.57 4.28 -28.45
N MET A 154 -8.24 3.28 -29.05
CA MET A 154 -8.27 1.91 -28.55
C MET A 154 -6.90 1.33 -28.14
N PRO A 155 -5.80 1.45 -28.93
CA PRO A 155 -4.52 0.87 -28.53
C PRO A 155 -3.97 1.47 -27.23
N ARG A 156 -4.11 2.79 -27.02
CA ARG A 156 -3.65 3.45 -25.79
C ARG A 156 -4.48 3.04 -24.58
N ARG A 157 -5.77 2.79 -24.76
CA ARG A 157 -6.64 2.31 -23.66
C ARG A 157 -6.23 0.91 -23.23
N ILE A 158 -5.91 0.03 -24.18
CA ILE A 158 -5.43 -1.32 -23.91
C ILE A 158 -4.08 -1.25 -23.20
N GLU A 159 -3.13 -0.49 -23.74
CA GLU A 159 -1.81 -0.28 -23.14
C GLU A 159 -1.92 0.18 -21.68
N LYS A 160 -2.71 1.23 -21.44
CA LYS A 160 -2.91 1.79 -20.10
C LYS A 160 -3.51 0.77 -19.14
N THR A 161 -4.53 0.04 -19.59
CA THR A 161 -5.21 -0.96 -18.75
C THR A 161 -4.29 -2.12 -18.41
N VAL A 162 -3.48 -2.58 -19.37
CA VAL A 162 -2.50 -3.65 -19.16
C VAL A 162 -1.43 -3.20 -18.17
N MET A 163 -0.89 -1.98 -18.32
CA MET A 163 0.10 -1.44 -17.38
C MET A 163 -0.47 -1.27 -15.97
N ASP A 164 -1.66 -0.66 -15.83
CA ASP A 164 -2.33 -0.51 -14.53
C ASP A 164 -2.56 -1.88 -13.87
N THR A 165 -2.99 -2.88 -14.64
CA THR A 165 -3.24 -4.24 -14.14
C THR A 165 -1.94 -4.92 -13.73
N ALA A 166 -0.90 -4.86 -14.56
CA ALA A 166 0.38 -5.51 -14.29
C ALA A 166 1.05 -4.94 -13.03
N VAL A 167 1.10 -3.62 -12.91
CA VAL A 167 1.70 -2.96 -11.75
C VAL A 167 0.85 -3.15 -10.49
N SER A 168 -0.48 -3.10 -10.58
CA SER A 168 -1.34 -3.38 -9.42
C SER A 168 -1.12 -4.80 -8.89
N ASN A 169 -1.02 -5.79 -9.78
CA ASN A 169 -0.69 -7.16 -9.39
C ASN A 169 0.72 -7.25 -8.79
N LEU A 170 1.71 -6.60 -9.39
CA LEU A 170 3.07 -6.56 -8.86
C LEU A 170 3.09 -6.00 -7.43
N VAL A 171 2.38 -4.89 -7.17
CA VAL A 171 2.32 -4.26 -5.86
C VAL A 171 1.64 -5.16 -4.83
N ILE A 172 0.54 -5.83 -5.19
CA ILE A 172 -0.12 -6.81 -4.33
C ILE A 172 0.85 -7.94 -3.95
N TRP A 173 1.56 -8.50 -4.93
CA TRP A 173 2.56 -9.54 -4.67
C TRP A 173 3.71 -9.03 -3.82
N LEU A 174 4.25 -7.84 -4.07
CA LEU A 174 5.31 -7.26 -3.23
C LEU A 174 4.87 -7.08 -1.76
N MET A 175 3.60 -6.72 -1.52
CA MET A 175 3.10 -6.52 -0.16
C MET A 175 2.75 -7.83 0.56
N ILE A 176 2.24 -8.84 -0.16
CA ILE A 176 1.59 -10.01 0.43
C ILE A 176 2.41 -11.30 0.26
N ALA A 177 3.19 -11.45 -0.81
CA ALA A 177 3.86 -12.71 -1.16
C ALA A 177 4.73 -13.23 -0.01
N TYR A 178 5.60 -12.37 0.52
CA TYR A 178 6.57 -12.75 1.53
C TYR A 178 5.92 -13.16 2.87
N PRO A 179 5.05 -12.33 3.51
CA PRO A 179 4.42 -12.72 4.77
C PRO A 179 3.49 -13.92 4.61
N VAL A 180 2.79 -14.06 3.49
CA VAL A 180 1.92 -15.21 3.24
C VAL A 180 2.72 -16.49 3.03
N ALA A 181 3.80 -16.46 2.23
CA ALA A 181 4.65 -17.63 2.04
C ALA A 181 5.29 -18.07 3.37
N MET A 182 5.81 -17.12 4.16
CA MET A 182 6.41 -17.45 5.45
C MET A 182 5.41 -17.97 6.48
N SER A 183 4.19 -17.40 6.52
CA SER A 183 3.15 -17.87 7.44
C SER A 183 2.59 -19.25 7.08
N ILE A 184 2.56 -19.62 5.79
CA ILE A 184 2.12 -20.94 5.33
C ILE A 184 3.20 -22.00 5.54
N PHE A 185 4.43 -21.74 5.08
CA PHE A 185 5.48 -22.78 5.04
C PHE A 185 6.34 -22.84 6.31
N ASN A 186 6.57 -21.71 6.98
CA ASN A 186 7.55 -21.59 8.07
C ASN A 186 6.99 -20.89 9.31
N ARG A 187 5.70 -21.06 9.60
CA ARG A 187 4.97 -20.29 10.63
C ARG A 187 5.73 -20.11 11.95
N ARG A 188 6.21 -21.20 12.56
CA ARG A 188 6.88 -21.17 13.88
C ARG A 188 8.23 -20.46 13.82
N ALA A 189 9.04 -20.77 12.82
CA ALA A 189 10.34 -20.13 12.63
C ALA A 189 10.19 -18.64 12.33
N TYR A 190 9.18 -18.28 11.54
CA TYR A 190 8.84 -16.89 11.25
C TYR A 190 8.39 -16.13 12.50
N GLU A 191 7.53 -16.71 13.34
CA GLU A 191 7.09 -16.07 14.60
C GLU A 191 8.26 -15.86 15.57
N VAL A 192 9.13 -16.85 15.76
CA VAL A 192 10.31 -16.70 16.64
C VAL A 192 11.27 -15.64 16.09
N ALA A 193 11.62 -15.70 14.80
CA ALA A 193 12.49 -14.72 14.18
C ALA A 193 11.87 -13.30 14.22
N TRP A 194 10.55 -13.18 14.13
CA TRP A 194 9.83 -11.92 14.26
C TRP A 194 9.95 -11.35 15.68
N MET A 195 9.69 -12.17 16.70
CA MET A 195 9.79 -11.76 18.10
C MET A 195 11.23 -11.38 18.50
N GLU A 196 12.23 -12.16 18.09
CA GLU A 196 13.64 -11.84 18.36
C GLU A 196 14.07 -10.50 17.73
N ARG A 197 13.55 -10.19 16.53
CA ARG A 197 13.83 -8.90 15.87
C ARG A 197 13.16 -7.74 16.59
N LEU A 198 11.91 -7.91 17.02
CA LEU A 198 11.21 -6.90 17.84
C LEU A 198 11.93 -6.61 19.15
N GLU A 199 12.43 -7.64 19.81
CA GLU A 199 13.20 -7.50 21.05
C GLU A 199 14.53 -6.77 20.81
N ARG A 200 15.23 -7.09 19.72
CA ARG A 200 16.48 -6.43 19.34
C ARG A 200 16.28 -4.95 19.02
N ASP A 201 15.20 -4.60 18.34
CA ASP A 201 14.86 -3.21 18.02
C ASP A 201 14.48 -2.43 19.29
N SER A 202 13.80 -3.06 20.25
CA SER A 202 13.49 -2.45 21.55
C SER A 202 14.74 -2.20 22.42
N ASN A 203 15.72 -3.12 22.39
CA ASN A 203 16.89 -3.04 23.27
C ASN A 203 17.98 -2.08 22.79
N ARG A 204 18.08 -1.82 21.48
CA ARG A 204 19.07 -0.87 20.91
C ARG A 204 18.89 0.56 21.43
N ASP A 205 17.66 0.94 21.74
CA ASP A 205 17.33 2.27 22.26
C ASP A 205 17.57 2.42 23.77
N ALA A 206 17.77 1.32 24.49
CA ALA A 206 17.91 1.30 25.95
C ALA A 206 19.37 1.34 26.42
N VAL A 207 20.35 1.15 25.53
CA VAL A 207 21.77 1.25 25.88
C VAL A 207 22.22 2.69 25.63
N PRO A 208 22.46 3.50 26.69
CA PRO A 208 22.97 4.85 26.53
C PRO A 208 24.37 4.78 25.91
N GLU A 209 24.61 5.60 24.89
CA GLU A 209 25.90 5.75 24.21
C GLU A 209 27.06 6.23 25.12
N GLU A 210 26.80 6.48 26.40
CA GLU A 210 27.79 6.98 27.36
C GLU A 210 28.82 5.91 27.79
N GLU A 211 28.54 4.61 27.69
CA GLU A 211 29.47 3.57 28.14
C GLU A 211 30.48 3.11 27.06
N SER A 212 30.27 3.47 25.79
CA SER A 212 31.18 3.10 24.68
C SER A 212 32.30 4.12 24.43
N ARG A 213 32.35 5.24 25.15
CA ARG A 213 33.46 6.22 25.10
C ARG A 213 34.53 6.07 26.17
N SER A 214 34.33 5.24 27.19
CA SER A 214 35.30 5.11 28.31
C SER A 214 36.24 3.90 28.20
N VAL A 215 36.07 2.99 27.23
CA VAL A 215 36.88 1.76 27.10
C VAL A 215 37.52 1.64 25.71
N PHE A 216 38.20 2.69 25.26
CA PHE A 216 39.28 2.54 24.27
C PHE A 216 40.60 2.98 24.91
N SER A 217 41.00 2.27 25.97
CA SER A 217 42.38 2.25 26.44
C SER A 217 43.13 1.19 25.64
N PRO A 218 44.13 1.56 24.81
CA PRO A 218 44.89 0.60 24.01
C PRO A 218 46.00 -0.06 24.85
N LEU A 219 45.66 -0.90 25.81
CA LEU A 219 46.58 -1.74 26.61
C LEU A 219 45.72 -2.90 27.15
N GLU A 220 45.95 -4.21 26.98
CA GLU A 220 47.13 -5.03 26.78
C GLU A 220 46.75 -6.27 25.95
N TYR A 221 47.60 -6.64 25.01
CA TYR A 221 47.53 -7.91 24.28
C TYR A 221 48.07 -9.04 25.18
N GLY A 222 47.24 -9.47 26.13
CA GLY A 222 47.53 -10.53 27.10
C GLY A 222 47.08 -11.91 26.62
N LYS A 223 48.04 -12.66 26.09
CA LYS A 223 47.97 -14.08 25.72
C LYS A 223 47.48 -14.94 26.90
N SER A 224 46.29 -15.54 26.81
CA SER A 224 45.89 -16.61 27.75
C SER A 224 44.92 -17.61 27.11
N SER A 225 45.52 -18.70 26.63
CA SER A 225 44.93 -20.03 26.52
C SER A 225 44.38 -20.52 27.87
N SER A 226 43.15 -21.05 27.92
CA SER A 226 42.78 -22.22 28.73
C SER A 226 41.27 -22.49 28.70
N SER A 227 40.93 -23.73 28.37
CA SER A 227 39.87 -24.58 28.93
C SER A 227 38.45 -24.02 29.06
N TYR A 228 37.55 -24.54 28.22
CA TYR A 228 36.11 -24.55 28.49
C TYR A 228 35.80 -25.55 29.63
N PRO A 229 35.25 -25.13 30.77
CA PRO A 229 34.57 -26.05 31.66
C PRO A 229 33.15 -26.28 31.13
N ALA A 230 32.78 -27.55 31.06
CA ALA A 230 31.40 -27.97 31.00
C ALA A 230 30.67 -27.57 32.30
N THR A 231 29.34 -27.57 32.19
CA THR A 231 28.32 -27.59 33.28
C THR A 231 27.93 -26.23 33.88
N HIS A 232 26.67 -25.83 33.72
CA HIS A 232 25.68 -25.86 34.80
C HIS A 232 24.29 -25.43 34.32
N GLY A 233 23.27 -26.20 34.71
CA GLY A 233 21.87 -25.94 34.40
C GLY A 233 21.37 -24.64 35.01
N ILE A 234 20.65 -23.87 34.19
CA ILE A 234 19.97 -22.64 34.59
C ILE A 234 18.61 -23.04 35.19
N PRO A 235 18.28 -22.61 36.43
CA PRO A 235 16.95 -22.80 36.98
C PRO A 235 15.98 -21.85 36.28
N LEU A 236 14.97 -22.42 35.63
CA LEU A 236 13.78 -21.73 35.14
C LEU A 236 12.97 -21.23 36.36
N ALA A 237 13.26 -20.02 36.83
CA ALA A 237 12.44 -19.34 37.79
C ALA A 237 12.14 -17.91 37.33
N ASN A 238 10.85 -17.69 37.04
CA ASN A 238 10.15 -16.43 37.18
C ASN A 238 10.24 -15.40 36.03
N ILE A 239 9.73 -15.79 34.86
CA ILE A 239 9.27 -14.86 33.80
C ILE A 239 7.75 -15.01 33.68
N ASN A 240 6.97 -14.56 34.68
CA ASN A 240 5.51 -14.74 34.68
C ASN A 240 4.67 -13.47 34.87
N HIS A 241 5.22 -12.25 34.77
CA HIS A 241 4.42 -11.05 35.02
C HIS A 241 4.36 -9.97 33.92
N VAL A 242 5.04 -10.13 32.77
CA VAL A 242 4.96 -9.13 31.68
C VAL A 242 4.23 -9.63 30.43
N ALA A 243 4.03 -10.95 30.28
CA ALA A 243 3.40 -11.53 29.07
C ALA A 243 1.86 -11.58 29.08
N LEU A 244 1.20 -11.32 30.22
CA LEU A 244 -0.26 -11.43 30.36
C LEU A 244 -1.06 -10.25 29.78
N GLY A 245 -0.40 -9.18 29.36
CA GLY A 245 -1.05 -8.06 28.66
C GLY A 245 -1.14 -8.21 27.14
N ALA A 246 -0.33 -9.09 26.54
CA ALA A 246 -0.26 -9.27 25.08
C ALA A 246 -1.14 -10.41 24.55
N SER A 247 -1.56 -11.34 25.42
CA SER A 247 -2.43 -12.45 25.04
C SER A 247 -3.90 -12.04 24.87
N PHE A 248 -4.39 -11.05 25.63
CA PHE A 248 -5.80 -10.65 25.58
C PHE A 248 -6.18 -9.83 24.33
N VAL A 249 -5.20 -9.25 23.62
CA VAL A 249 -5.43 -8.53 22.34
C VAL A 249 -5.38 -9.48 21.13
N ARG A 250 -4.90 -10.72 21.33
CA ARG A 250 -4.61 -11.67 20.24
C ARG A 250 -5.86 -12.35 19.68
N ASP A 251 -6.89 -12.57 20.51
CA ASP A 251 -8.08 -13.31 20.10
C ASP A 251 -9.11 -12.45 19.35
N ASP A 252 -9.19 -11.15 19.65
CA ASP A 252 -10.11 -10.23 18.97
C ASP A 252 -9.57 -9.71 17.62
N ALA A 253 -8.24 -9.58 17.48
CA ALA A 253 -7.61 -9.13 16.24
C ALA A 253 -7.63 -10.22 15.14
N LEU A 254 -7.47 -11.49 15.51
CA LEU A 254 -7.51 -12.64 14.59
C LEU A 254 -8.92 -12.93 14.04
N ALA A 255 -9.97 -12.56 14.78
CA ALA A 255 -11.36 -12.67 14.32
C ALA A 255 -11.70 -11.58 13.29
N ASN A 256 -11.12 -10.38 13.41
CA ASN A 256 -11.40 -9.26 12.52
C ASN A 256 -10.60 -9.31 11.20
N GLU A 257 -9.39 -9.87 11.19
CA GLU A 257 -8.60 -10.07 9.96
C GLU A 257 -9.16 -11.15 9.03
N ARG A 258 -9.78 -12.21 9.58
CA ARG A 258 -10.46 -13.24 8.75
C ARG A 258 -11.67 -12.69 8.00
N ALA A 259 -12.34 -11.67 8.54
CA ALA A 259 -13.45 -11.01 7.84
C ALA A 259 -12.96 -10.15 6.67
N SER A 260 -11.85 -9.42 6.82
CA SER A 260 -11.35 -8.52 5.76
C SER A 260 -10.74 -9.26 4.56
N MET A 261 -10.16 -10.46 4.76
CA MET A 261 -9.51 -11.22 3.69
C MET A 261 -10.52 -11.93 2.77
N HIS A 262 -11.74 -12.20 3.25
CA HIS A 262 -12.81 -12.80 2.43
C HIS A 262 -13.48 -11.82 1.46
N TYR A 263 -13.41 -10.50 1.70
CA TYR A 263 -14.02 -9.50 0.80
C TYR A 263 -13.09 -9.02 -0.32
N ALA A 264 -11.77 -9.21 -0.20
CA ALA A 264 -10.80 -8.78 -1.21
C ALA A 264 -10.71 -9.73 -2.43
N LEU A 265 -11.21 -10.96 -2.33
CA LEU A 265 -11.15 -11.96 -3.40
C LEU A 265 -12.45 -12.11 -4.21
N LEU A 266 -13.52 -11.39 -3.87
CA LEU A 266 -14.85 -11.55 -4.49
C LEU A 266 -15.32 -10.37 -5.35
N ASN A 267 -14.52 -9.30 -5.50
CA ASN A 267 -14.91 -8.10 -6.27
C ASN A 267 -13.92 -7.72 -7.38
N SER A 268 -13.40 -8.72 -8.10
CA SER A 268 -12.79 -8.49 -9.42
C SER A 268 -13.84 -8.74 -10.49
N PRO A 269 -14.50 -7.71 -11.07
CA PRO A 269 -15.23 -7.87 -12.32
C PRO A 269 -14.20 -7.92 -13.46
N LEU A 270 -13.41 -9.00 -13.51
CA LEU A 270 -12.70 -9.41 -14.72
C LEU A 270 -13.53 -10.50 -15.39
N LEU A 271 -14.60 -10.07 -16.05
CA LEU A 271 -15.23 -10.83 -17.12
C LEU A 271 -15.59 -9.83 -18.22
N PHE A 272 -14.58 -9.44 -19.01
CA PHE A 272 -14.82 -8.88 -20.33
C PHE A 272 -14.91 -10.06 -21.30
N ASP A 273 -16.13 -10.31 -21.75
CA ASP A 273 -16.48 -11.36 -22.70
C ASP A 273 -15.78 -11.10 -24.06
N PRO A 274 -15.17 -12.11 -24.70
CA PRO A 274 -14.34 -11.95 -25.89
C PRO A 274 -15.17 -12.20 -27.16
N ASP A 275 -16.04 -11.26 -27.53
CA ASP A 275 -16.89 -11.41 -28.73
C ASP A 275 -16.71 -10.27 -29.75
N ILE A 276 -15.46 -9.88 -30.02
CA ILE A 276 -15.11 -9.06 -31.21
C ILE A 276 -13.84 -9.60 -31.87
N ALA A 277 -13.92 -10.84 -32.35
CA ALA A 277 -13.09 -11.34 -33.44
C ALA A 277 -14.03 -11.83 -34.56
N GLY A 278 -14.71 -10.90 -35.23
CA GLY A 278 -15.71 -11.20 -36.24
C GLY A 278 -15.73 -10.21 -37.39
N THR A 279 -15.02 -10.56 -38.47
CA THR A 279 -15.14 -10.11 -39.87
C THR A 279 -14.67 -8.70 -40.30
N PRO A 280 -13.73 -8.61 -41.27
CA PRO A 280 -13.48 -7.40 -42.05
C PRO A 280 -14.50 -7.31 -43.18
N LEU A 281 -15.38 -6.32 -43.15
CA LEU A 281 -16.28 -6.02 -44.26
C LEU A 281 -16.12 -4.56 -44.69
N GLY A 282 -15.73 -4.40 -45.95
CA GLY A 282 -16.27 -3.34 -46.80
C GLY A 282 -15.44 -2.07 -46.88
N THR A 283 -14.39 -2.13 -47.71
CA THR A 283 -13.88 -0.96 -48.43
C THR A 283 -15.03 -0.28 -49.18
N ARG A 284 -15.57 0.82 -48.64
CA ARG A 284 -16.48 1.70 -49.38
C ARG A 284 -15.75 3.01 -49.65
N ARG A 285 -15.16 3.11 -50.85
CA ARG A 285 -14.81 4.40 -51.46
C ARG A 285 -16.09 5.21 -51.59
N VAL A 286 -16.09 6.42 -51.07
CA VAL A 286 -16.94 7.50 -51.58
C VAL A 286 -16.07 8.75 -51.69
N LEU A 287 -15.88 9.13 -52.96
CA LEU A 287 -15.33 10.35 -53.54
C LEU A 287 -13.85 10.64 -53.30
#